data_AF-A0AAD8RVX7-F1
#
_entry.id   AF-A0AAD8RVX7-F1
#
_cell.length_a   1.000
_cell.length_b   1.000
_cell.length_c   1.000
_cell.angle_alpha   90.00
_cell.angle_beta   90.00
_cell.angle_gamma   90.00
#
_symmetry.space_group_name_H-M   'P 1'
#
loop_
_entity.id
_entity.type
_entity.pdbx_description
1 polymer ?
#
loop_
_entity_poly.entity_id
_entity_poly.type
_entity_poly.pdbx_seq_one_letter_code
_entity_poly.pdbx_strand_id
1 'polypeptide(L)'
;MEPNEPINTKFYQLGNGGSLIFEHDLNALSDFLERPHPEFHGIQVDDQPGGELQWIITADLRGKMEPPTSERILFSFRESNWLDGLARGLQEALARLCGQNVVRILASRYAHLTQRDLDASRAYANQTHAHITEQGEAIKLLNNDRRSLRQQRAKKDATIRRLRARIASLEATVKAQEDQIRQLEDDDGGIDIQGGDAFLSDDNDFEEDENTEEEDYEFLEAGPDDYVPIDVDDEE
;
A
#
# COMPACT_ATOMS: atom_id res chain seq x y z
N MET A 1 -3.07 -17.68 40.80
CA MET A 1 -3.91 -18.54 39.96
C MET A 1 -5.10 -18.91 40.83
N GLU A 2 -6.32 -18.41 40.68
CA GLU A 2 -6.98 -17.60 39.64
C GLU A 2 -7.59 -16.32 40.30
N PRO A 3 -8.33 -15.45 39.57
CA PRO A 3 -9.72 -15.76 39.21
C PRO A 3 -9.98 -15.59 37.70
N ASN A 4 -10.56 -16.61 37.06
CA ASN A 4 -11.21 -16.44 35.76
C ASN A 4 -12.32 -15.39 35.93
N GLU A 5 -12.19 -14.26 35.24
CA GLU A 5 -13.22 -13.24 35.16
C GLU A 5 -14.53 -13.85 34.64
N PRO A 6 -15.71 -13.31 35.02
CA PRO A 6 -16.97 -13.80 34.49
C PRO A 6 -17.00 -13.53 32.98
N ILE A 7 -16.83 -14.60 32.21
CA ILE A 7 -17.11 -14.61 30.78
C ILE A 7 -18.57 -14.20 30.61
N ASN A 8 -18.80 -12.98 30.15
CA ASN A 8 -20.15 -12.48 29.91
C ASN A 8 -20.74 -13.26 28.75
N THR A 9 -21.81 -14.01 29.02
CA THR A 9 -22.49 -14.83 28.01
C THR A 9 -23.89 -14.28 27.74
N LYS A 10 -24.28 -14.29 26.47
CA LYS A 10 -25.62 -13.88 26.03
C LYS A 10 -26.22 -14.96 25.16
N PHE A 11 -27.52 -15.13 25.26
CA PHE A 11 -28.29 -16.06 24.45
C PHE A 11 -29.49 -15.36 23.85
N TYR A 12 -29.78 -15.66 22.60
CA TYR A 12 -30.96 -15.19 21.92
C TYR A 12 -31.53 -16.30 21.03
N GLN A 13 -32.81 -16.59 21.20
CA GLN A 13 -33.57 -17.48 20.34
C GLN A 13 -34.54 -16.66 19.51
N LEU A 14 -34.59 -16.94 18.21
CA LEU A 14 -35.49 -16.27 17.29
C LEU A 14 -36.96 -16.47 17.72
N GLY A 15 -37.77 -15.40 17.70
CA GLY A 15 -39.19 -15.45 18.03
C GLY A 15 -39.56 -14.94 19.43
N ASN A 16 -38.56 -14.54 20.25
CA ASN A 16 -38.79 -13.98 21.59
C ASN A 16 -39.25 -12.49 21.61
N GLY A 17 -39.77 -11.98 20.49
CA GLY A 17 -40.45 -10.68 20.44
C GLY A 17 -39.51 -9.47 20.39
N GLY A 18 -38.31 -9.63 19.81
CA GLY A 18 -37.46 -8.48 19.50
C GLY A 18 -38.03 -7.68 18.33
N SER A 19 -37.70 -6.39 18.26
CA SER A 19 -37.87 -5.60 17.04
C SER A 19 -36.52 -5.52 16.31
N LEU A 20 -35.86 -6.66 16.14
CA LEU A 20 -34.56 -6.71 15.48
C LEU A 20 -34.71 -6.75 13.96
N ILE A 21 -33.77 -6.11 13.28
CA ILE A 21 -33.72 -6.09 11.82
C ILE A 21 -33.49 -7.54 11.37
N PHE A 22 -34.26 -8.00 10.37
CA PHE A 22 -34.30 -9.38 9.84
C PHE A 22 -34.96 -10.45 10.71
N GLU A 23 -35.38 -10.15 11.94
CA GLU A 23 -36.06 -11.12 12.81
C GLU A 23 -37.36 -11.64 12.18
N HIS A 24 -38.19 -10.74 11.66
CA HIS A 24 -39.45 -11.11 11.02
C HIS A 24 -39.23 -11.99 9.78
N ASP A 25 -38.28 -11.61 8.93
CA ASP A 25 -37.98 -12.33 7.68
C ASP A 25 -37.38 -13.71 7.97
N LEU A 26 -36.44 -13.80 8.92
CA LEU A 26 -35.82 -15.06 9.32
C LEU A 26 -36.83 -15.98 10.01
N ASN A 27 -37.75 -15.41 10.80
CA ASN A 27 -38.81 -16.17 11.46
C ASN A 27 -39.77 -16.75 10.42
N ALA A 28 -40.26 -15.89 9.53
CA ALA A 28 -41.16 -16.29 8.45
C ALA A 28 -40.52 -17.30 7.49
N LEU A 29 -39.20 -17.24 7.27
CA LEU A 29 -38.46 -18.21 6.46
C LEU A 29 -38.26 -19.54 7.19
N SER A 30 -37.96 -19.50 8.49
CA SER A 30 -37.80 -20.70 9.31
C SER A 30 -39.12 -21.48 9.42
N ASP A 31 -40.24 -20.78 9.59
CA ASP A 31 -41.59 -21.35 9.57
C ASP A 31 -41.91 -21.98 8.20
N PHE A 32 -41.60 -21.28 7.11
CA PHE A 32 -41.82 -21.78 5.74
C PHE A 32 -40.99 -23.04 5.42
N LEU A 33 -39.76 -23.09 5.92
CA LEU A 33 -38.89 -24.25 5.76
C LEU A 33 -39.20 -25.37 6.77
N GLU A 34 -40.15 -25.14 7.68
CA GLU A 34 -40.51 -26.05 8.78
C GLU A 34 -39.30 -26.44 9.64
N ARG A 35 -38.41 -25.46 9.90
CA ARG A 35 -37.20 -25.65 10.68
C ARG A 35 -37.38 -25.11 12.10
N PRO A 36 -36.70 -25.68 13.10
CA PRO A 36 -36.65 -25.07 14.44
C PRO A 36 -36.05 -23.67 14.37
N HIS A 37 -36.52 -22.78 15.25
CA HIS A 37 -36.00 -21.42 15.35
C HIS A 37 -34.48 -21.41 15.62
N PRO A 38 -33.70 -20.63 14.86
CA PRO A 38 -32.28 -20.41 15.07
C PRO A 38 -31.96 -19.91 16.48
N GLU A 39 -30.82 -20.36 17.00
CA GLU A 39 -30.32 -20.01 18.34
C GLU A 39 -28.94 -19.32 18.21
N PHE A 40 -28.74 -18.23 18.96
CA PHE A 40 -27.54 -17.41 18.93
C PHE A 40 -26.93 -17.32 20.32
N HIS A 41 -25.63 -17.58 20.42
CA HIS A 41 -24.87 -17.61 21.66
C HIS A 41 -23.68 -16.66 21.55
N GLY A 42 -23.58 -15.67 22.42
CA GLY A 42 -22.47 -14.73 22.49
C GLY A 42 -21.61 -14.99 23.71
N ILE A 43 -20.31 -14.98 23.53
CA ILE A 43 -19.31 -15.10 24.58
C ILE A 43 -18.37 -13.90 24.46
N GLN A 44 -18.29 -13.08 25.50
CA GLN A 44 -17.34 -11.97 25.54
C GLN A 44 -15.95 -12.51 25.89
N VAL A 45 -14.96 -12.15 25.08
CA VAL A 45 -13.58 -12.61 25.20
C VAL A 45 -12.64 -11.40 25.18
N ASP A 46 -11.71 -11.38 26.14
CA ASP A 46 -10.59 -10.46 26.18
C ASP A 46 -9.32 -11.18 25.71
N ASP A 47 -9.14 -11.24 24.39
CA ASP A 47 -8.09 -12.04 23.74
C ASP A 47 -6.75 -11.27 23.63
N GLN A 48 -6.70 -9.96 23.94
CA GLN A 48 -5.50 -9.14 23.73
C GLN A 48 -5.15 -8.28 24.95
N PRO A 49 -3.89 -8.30 25.44
CA PRO A 49 -3.47 -7.40 26.51
C PRO A 49 -3.51 -5.94 26.01
N GLY A 50 -4.55 -5.21 26.42
CA GLY A 50 -4.84 -3.84 26.00
C GLY A 50 -5.81 -3.71 24.80
N GLY A 51 -6.46 -4.80 24.38
CA GLY A 51 -7.45 -4.80 23.31
C GLY A 51 -8.85 -4.41 23.77
N GLU A 52 -9.71 -4.06 22.82
CA GLU A 52 -11.14 -3.87 23.09
C GLU A 52 -11.82 -5.23 23.31
N LEU A 53 -12.75 -5.29 24.26
CA LEU A 53 -13.57 -6.48 24.52
C LEU A 53 -14.33 -6.90 23.25
N GLN A 54 -14.14 -8.15 22.82
CA GLN A 54 -14.82 -8.69 21.63
C GLN A 54 -15.85 -9.75 22.01
N TRP A 55 -16.89 -9.88 21.21
CA TRP A 55 -17.91 -10.92 21.29
C TRP A 55 -17.63 -11.99 20.24
N ILE A 56 -17.49 -13.23 20.66
CA ILE A 56 -17.59 -14.40 19.80
C ILE A 56 -19.05 -14.83 19.78
N ILE A 57 -19.70 -14.70 18.63
CA ILE A 57 -21.11 -15.08 18.45
C ILE A 57 -21.17 -16.35 17.63
N THR A 58 -21.90 -17.34 18.13
CA THR A 58 -22.14 -18.64 17.51
C THR A 58 -23.62 -18.78 17.22
N ALA A 59 -23.95 -19.04 15.96
CA ALA A 59 -25.31 -19.27 15.49
C ALA A 59 -25.51 -20.75 15.19
N ASP A 60 -26.59 -21.31 15.70
CA ASP A 60 -27.02 -22.69 15.51
C ASP A 60 -28.39 -22.73 14.83
N LEU A 61 -28.40 -23.11 13.55
CA LEU A 61 -29.60 -23.31 12.76
C LEU A 61 -29.83 -24.80 12.67
N ARG A 62 -30.67 -25.32 13.58
CA ARG A 62 -30.97 -26.75 13.62
C ARG A 62 -31.58 -27.24 12.31
N GLY A 63 -31.18 -28.46 11.94
CA GLY A 63 -31.76 -29.19 10.82
C GLY A 63 -33.11 -29.81 11.21
N LYS A 64 -33.85 -30.28 10.20
CA LYS A 64 -35.05 -31.10 10.39
C LYS A 64 -34.66 -32.57 10.27
N MET A 65 -34.92 -33.35 11.32
CA MET A 65 -34.68 -34.79 11.33
C MET A 65 -35.78 -35.58 10.64
N GLU A 66 -36.97 -35.00 10.51
CA GLU A 66 -38.11 -35.57 9.80
C GLU A 66 -38.14 -35.11 8.33
N PRO A 67 -38.58 -35.95 7.38
CA PRO A 67 -38.69 -35.57 5.98
C PRO A 67 -39.58 -34.33 5.74
N PRO A 68 -39.22 -33.41 4.82
CA PRO A 68 -37.94 -33.33 4.13
C PRO A 68 -36.81 -32.94 5.10
N THR A 69 -35.78 -33.78 5.17
CA THR A 69 -34.65 -33.57 6.09
C THR A 69 -33.84 -32.35 5.66
N SER A 70 -33.30 -31.62 6.63
CA SER A 70 -32.39 -30.50 6.36
C SER A 70 -31.17 -30.56 7.27
N GLU A 71 -30.02 -30.14 6.75
CA GLU A 71 -28.77 -30.15 7.49
C GLU A 71 -28.71 -29.04 8.54
N ARG A 72 -28.06 -29.31 9.67
CA ARG A 72 -27.75 -28.30 10.68
C ARG A 72 -26.66 -27.37 10.15
N ILE A 73 -26.84 -26.06 10.33
CA ILE A 73 -25.84 -25.04 9.97
C ILE A 73 -25.31 -24.43 11.26
N LEU A 74 -24.01 -24.54 11.48
CA LEU A 74 -23.33 -23.92 12.62
C LEU A 74 -22.26 -22.96 12.09
N PHE A 75 -22.21 -21.75 12.62
CA PHE A 75 -21.17 -20.79 12.28
C PHE A 75 -20.87 -19.86 13.45
N SER A 76 -19.66 -19.31 13.47
CA SER A 76 -19.25 -18.33 14.46
C SER A 76 -18.44 -17.19 13.84
N PHE A 77 -18.50 -16.02 14.46
CA PHE A 77 -17.79 -14.82 14.03
C PHE A 77 -17.52 -13.91 15.24
N ARG A 78 -16.66 -12.91 15.03
CA ARG A 78 -16.26 -11.93 16.04
C ARG A 78 -16.90 -10.58 15.76
N GLU A 79 -17.34 -9.89 16.80
CA GLU A 79 -17.90 -8.54 16.71
C GLU A 79 -17.58 -7.72 17.97
N SER A 80 -17.52 -6.39 17.88
CA SER A 80 -17.26 -5.52 19.04
C SER A 80 -18.48 -5.38 19.96
N ASN A 81 -19.69 -5.58 19.43
CA ASN A 81 -20.94 -5.39 20.14
C ASN A 81 -21.90 -6.58 19.94
N TRP A 82 -22.59 -6.96 21.02
CA TRP A 82 -23.62 -7.99 20.99
C TRP A 82 -24.78 -7.68 20.04
N LEU A 83 -25.30 -6.45 20.03
CA LEU A 83 -26.48 -6.12 19.21
C LEU A 83 -26.15 -6.12 17.72
N ASP A 84 -25.01 -5.53 17.34
CA ASP A 84 -24.54 -5.49 15.96
C ASP A 84 -24.19 -6.91 15.48
N GLY A 85 -23.55 -7.68 16.35
CA GLY A 85 -23.22 -9.05 16.06
C GLY A 85 -24.45 -9.95 15.97
N LEU A 86 -25.50 -9.70 16.78
CA LEU A 86 -26.77 -10.40 16.65
C LEU A 86 -27.47 -10.06 15.32
N ALA A 87 -27.50 -8.79 14.92
CA ALA A 87 -28.07 -8.37 13.63
C ALA A 87 -27.32 -9.01 12.44
N ARG A 88 -25.99 -9.03 12.49
CA ARG A 88 -25.15 -9.73 11.52
C ARG A 88 -25.41 -11.24 11.51
N GLY A 89 -25.56 -11.84 12.68
CA GLY A 89 -25.90 -13.25 12.85
C GLY A 89 -27.25 -13.60 12.22
N LEU A 90 -28.27 -12.76 12.42
CA LEU A 90 -29.59 -12.91 11.81
C LEU A 90 -29.53 -12.81 10.28
N GLN A 91 -28.78 -11.83 9.76
CA GLN A 91 -28.58 -11.67 8.32
C GLN A 91 -27.85 -12.86 7.70
N GLU A 92 -26.75 -13.31 8.31
CA GLU A 92 -25.95 -14.44 7.85
C GLU A 92 -26.76 -15.75 7.92
N ALA A 93 -27.57 -15.92 8.96
CA ALA A 93 -28.50 -17.05 9.09
C ALA A 93 -29.52 -17.05 7.94
N LEU A 94 -30.09 -15.89 7.61
CA LEU A 94 -31.02 -15.72 6.50
C LEU A 94 -30.36 -16.06 5.17
N ALA A 95 -29.17 -15.52 4.91
CA ALA A 95 -28.41 -15.78 3.68
C ALA A 95 -28.08 -17.27 3.50
N ARG A 96 -27.67 -17.95 4.57
CA ARG A 96 -27.36 -19.40 4.53
C ARG A 96 -28.61 -20.25 4.31
N LEU A 97 -29.74 -19.91 4.93
CA LEU A 97 -31.01 -20.60 4.69
C LEU A 97 -31.49 -20.40 3.24
N CYS A 98 -31.38 -19.17 2.74
CA CYS A 98 -31.64 -18.81 1.36
C CYS A 98 -30.77 -19.63 0.39
N GLY A 99 -29.45 -19.66 0.61
CA GLY A 99 -28.49 -20.39 -0.22
C GLY A 99 -28.70 -21.91 -0.24
N GLN A 100 -29.05 -22.53 0.90
CA GLN A 100 -29.32 -23.97 0.93
C GLN A 100 -30.66 -24.36 0.29
N ASN A 101 -31.64 -23.46 0.28
CA ASN A 101 -33.02 -23.76 -0.15
C ASN A 101 -33.46 -22.94 -1.38
N VAL A 102 -32.51 -22.46 -2.20
CA VAL A 102 -32.76 -21.57 -3.35
C VAL A 102 -33.90 -22.09 -4.23
N VAL A 103 -33.93 -23.38 -4.55
CA VAL A 103 -34.96 -23.97 -5.42
C VAL A 103 -36.38 -23.85 -4.82
N ARG A 104 -36.51 -24.08 -3.51
CA ARG A 104 -37.81 -23.95 -2.80
C ARG A 104 -38.20 -22.49 -2.61
N ILE A 105 -37.22 -21.61 -2.42
CA ILE A 105 -37.42 -20.19 -2.11
C ILE A 105 -37.75 -19.38 -3.36
N LEU A 106 -37.09 -19.63 -4.49
CA LEU A 106 -37.33 -18.92 -5.75
C LEU A 106 -38.75 -19.10 -6.29
N ALA A 107 -39.42 -20.22 -5.97
CA ALA A 107 -40.81 -20.48 -6.34
C ALA A 107 -41.82 -19.94 -5.31
N SER A 108 -41.37 -19.17 -4.31
CA SER A 108 -42.17 -18.71 -3.18
C SER A 108 -42.17 -17.18 -3.04
N ARG A 109 -42.99 -16.67 -2.12
CA ARG A 109 -43.01 -15.23 -1.77
C ARG A 109 -41.67 -14.69 -1.23
N TYR A 110 -40.75 -15.57 -0.84
CA TYR A 110 -39.45 -15.22 -0.28
C TYR A 110 -38.33 -15.09 -1.33
N ALA A 111 -38.64 -15.20 -2.63
CA ALA A 111 -37.66 -15.08 -3.71
C ALA A 111 -36.88 -13.75 -3.69
N HIS A 112 -37.46 -12.67 -3.14
CA HIS A 112 -36.77 -11.39 -3.00
C HIS A 112 -35.60 -11.43 -2.00
N LEU A 113 -35.63 -12.36 -1.02
CA LEU A 113 -34.56 -12.51 -0.03
C LEU A 113 -33.26 -13.04 -0.66
N THR A 114 -33.36 -13.95 -1.62
CA THR A 114 -32.19 -14.47 -2.35
C THR A 114 -31.60 -13.43 -3.31
N GLN A 115 -32.42 -12.50 -3.80
CA GLN A 115 -32.01 -11.48 -4.75
C GLN A 115 -31.16 -10.39 -4.08
N ARG A 116 -31.51 -10.02 -2.84
CA ARG A 116 -30.76 -9.01 -2.05
C ARG A 116 -29.33 -9.43 -1.74
N ASP A 117 -29.10 -10.71 -1.43
CA ASP A 117 -27.77 -11.24 -1.14
C ASP A 117 -26.88 -11.35 -2.39
N LEU A 118 -27.49 -11.65 -3.54
CA LEU A 118 -26.78 -11.68 -4.82
C LEU A 118 -26.34 -10.28 -5.25
N ASP A 119 -27.19 -9.27 -5.07
CA ASP A 119 -26.86 -7.89 -5.41
C ASP A 119 -25.81 -7.30 -4.46
N ALA A 120 -25.87 -7.61 -3.16
CA ALA A 120 -24.83 -7.23 -2.19
C ALA A 120 -23.48 -7.88 -2.50
N SER A 121 -23.47 -9.17 -2.86
CA SER A 121 -22.25 -9.90 -3.24
C SER A 121 -21.63 -9.34 -4.52
N ARG A 122 -22.45 -8.97 -5.51
CA ARG A 122 -22.00 -8.32 -6.75
C ARG A 122 -21.43 -6.92 -6.51
N ALA A 123 -22.09 -6.12 -5.66
CA ALA A 123 -21.60 -4.79 -5.31
C ALA A 123 -20.22 -4.86 -4.64
N TYR A 124 -20.02 -5.78 -3.69
CA TYR A 124 -18.73 -6.00 -3.05
C TYR A 124 -17.64 -6.46 -4.04
N ALA A 125 -17.96 -7.40 -4.93
CA ALA A 125 -17.02 -7.87 -5.95
C ALA A 125 -16.60 -6.72 -6.91
N ASN A 126 -17.55 -5.89 -7.33
CA ASN A 126 -17.28 -4.75 -8.20
C ASN A 126 -16.42 -3.69 -7.49
N GLN A 127 -16.71 -3.39 -6.22
CA GLN A 127 -15.89 -2.46 -5.43
C GLN A 127 -14.46 -2.99 -5.23
N THR A 128 -14.32 -4.28 -4.96
CA THR A 128 -13.02 -4.94 -4.81
C THR A 128 -12.24 -4.89 -6.13
N HIS A 129 -12.89 -5.15 -7.25
CA HIS A 129 -12.26 -5.08 -8.58
C HIS A 129 -11.79 -3.65 -8.90
N ALA A 130 -12.63 -2.64 -8.65
CA ALA A 130 -12.29 -1.23 -8.86
C ALA A 130 -11.06 -0.81 -8.06
N HIS A 131 -11.00 -1.20 -6.79
CA HIS A 131 -9.85 -0.92 -5.93
C HIS A 131 -8.57 -1.63 -6.41
N ILE A 132 -8.68 -2.88 -6.90
CA ILE A 132 -7.54 -3.60 -7.49
C ILE A 132 -7.03 -2.91 -8.77
N THR A 133 -7.93 -2.41 -9.62
CA THR A 133 -7.55 -1.69 -10.83
C THR A 133 -6.82 -0.38 -10.50
N GLU A 134 -7.34 0.41 -9.56
CA GLU A 134 -6.70 1.66 -9.10
C GLU A 134 -5.29 1.38 -8.52
N GLN A 135 -5.16 0.35 -7.68
CA GLN A 135 -3.86 -0.07 -7.16
C GLN A 135 -2.90 -0.50 -8.28
N GLY A 136 -3.40 -1.20 -9.29
CA GLY A 136 -2.62 -1.61 -10.47
C GLY A 136 -2.07 -0.42 -11.25
N GLU A 137 -2.85 0.65 -11.41
CA GLU A 137 -2.42 1.89 -12.06
C GLU A 137 -1.37 2.63 -11.24
N ALA A 138 -1.57 2.76 -9.93
CA ALA A 138 -0.59 3.36 -9.02
C ALA A 138 0.76 2.61 -9.06
N ILE A 139 0.74 1.27 -9.09
CA ILE A 139 1.95 0.45 -9.21
C ILE A 139 2.67 0.71 -10.54
N LYS A 140 1.95 0.88 -11.65
CA LYS A 140 2.56 1.20 -12.95
C LYS A 140 3.26 2.56 -12.90
N LEU A 141 2.61 3.59 -12.35
CA LEU A 141 3.18 4.92 -12.21
C LEU A 141 4.47 4.89 -11.36
N LEU A 142 4.41 4.27 -10.18
CA LEU A 142 5.57 4.14 -9.28
C LEU A 142 6.73 3.38 -9.92
N ASN A 143 6.45 2.39 -10.76
CA ASN A 143 7.50 1.66 -11.48
C ASN A 143 8.19 2.52 -12.54
N ASN A 144 7.44 3.37 -13.24
CA ASN A 144 7.99 4.32 -14.20
C ASN A 144 8.86 5.37 -13.50
N ASP A 145 8.39 5.93 -12.39
CA ASP A 145 9.15 6.88 -11.58
C ASP A 145 10.45 6.26 -11.06
N ARG A 146 10.38 5.04 -10.52
CA ARG A 146 11.56 4.32 -10.06
C ARG A 146 12.57 4.08 -11.18
N ARG A 147 12.10 3.81 -12.40
CA ARG A 147 12.97 3.64 -13.58
C ARG A 147 13.64 4.96 -13.96
N SER A 148 12.90 6.06 -13.98
CA SER A 148 13.43 7.40 -14.25
C SER A 148 14.51 7.80 -13.23
N LEU A 149 14.22 7.64 -11.93
CA LEU A 149 15.17 7.94 -10.85
C LEU A 149 16.46 7.11 -10.96
N ARG A 150 16.36 5.83 -11.35
CA ARG A 150 17.55 4.99 -11.59
C ARG A 150 18.41 5.52 -12.74
N GLN A 151 17.78 5.97 -13.82
CA GLN A 151 18.52 6.55 -14.95
C GLN A 151 19.20 7.86 -14.56
N GLN A 152 18.50 8.74 -13.83
CA GLN A 152 19.09 9.98 -13.32
C GLN A 152 20.29 9.70 -12.41
N ARG A 153 20.16 8.73 -11.49
CA ARG A 153 21.26 8.33 -10.61
C ARG A 153 22.44 7.79 -11.40
N ALA A 154 22.22 6.94 -12.40
CA ALA A 154 23.29 6.40 -13.25
C ALA A 154 24.03 7.52 -14.01
N LYS A 155 23.31 8.54 -14.50
CA LYS A 155 23.94 9.72 -15.11
C LYS A 155 24.82 10.47 -14.11
N LYS A 156 24.30 10.76 -12.92
CA LYS A 156 25.08 11.44 -11.86
C LYS A 156 26.31 10.64 -11.44
N ASP A 157 26.18 9.32 -11.29
CA ASP A 157 27.30 8.44 -10.94
C ASP A 157 28.39 8.42 -12.03
N ALA A 158 28.00 8.48 -13.31
CA ALA A 158 28.94 8.59 -14.43
C ALA A 158 29.69 9.94 -14.38
N THR A 159 28.99 11.04 -14.14
CA THR A 159 29.62 12.37 -13.99
C THR A 159 30.60 12.40 -12.81
N ILE A 160 30.20 11.88 -11.64
CA ILE A 160 31.08 11.78 -10.47
C ILE A 160 32.34 10.99 -10.80
N ARG A 161 32.22 9.87 -11.54
CA ARG A 161 33.37 9.08 -11.95
C ARG A 161 34.33 9.85 -12.84
N ARG A 162 33.83 10.62 -13.83
CA ARG A 162 34.66 11.46 -14.70
C ARG A 162 35.37 12.55 -13.91
N LEU A 163 34.64 13.25 -13.04
CA LEU A 163 35.22 14.31 -12.20
C LEU A 163 36.32 13.77 -11.29
N ARG A 164 36.11 12.60 -10.66
CA ARG A 164 37.15 11.94 -9.85
C ARG A 164 38.40 11.60 -10.66
N ALA A 165 38.24 11.13 -11.90
CA ALA A 165 39.38 10.85 -12.77
C ALA A 165 40.14 12.14 -13.15
N ARG A 166 39.44 13.23 -13.44
CA ARG A 166 40.05 14.54 -13.73
C ARG A 166 40.81 15.09 -12.52
N ILE A 167 40.23 14.98 -11.31
CA ILE A 167 40.90 15.37 -10.07
C ILE A 167 42.18 14.56 -9.87
N ALA A 168 42.13 13.23 -10.00
CA ALA A 168 43.32 12.39 -9.85
C ALA A 168 44.43 12.74 -10.88
N SER A 169 44.05 13.08 -12.11
CA SER A 169 44.99 13.56 -13.13
C SER A 169 45.62 14.89 -12.73
N LEU A 170 44.83 15.84 -12.24
CA LEU A 170 45.31 17.15 -11.79
C LEU A 170 46.23 17.04 -10.58
N GLU A 171 45.87 16.20 -9.61
CA GLU A 171 46.71 15.91 -8.43
C GLU A 171 48.07 15.32 -8.86
N ALA A 172 48.09 14.44 -9.86
CA ALA A 172 49.35 13.91 -10.40
C ALA A 172 50.21 14.97 -11.09
N THR A 173 49.59 15.88 -11.85
CA THR A 173 50.31 17.00 -12.50
C THR A 173 50.88 17.98 -11.49
N VAL A 174 50.10 18.35 -10.46
CA VAL A 174 50.56 19.24 -9.39
C VAL A 174 51.73 18.61 -8.65
N LYS A 175 51.64 17.33 -8.30
CA LYS A 175 52.74 16.62 -7.64
C LYS A 175 54.02 16.59 -8.49
N ALA A 176 53.89 16.35 -9.79
CA ALA A 176 55.03 16.37 -10.70
C ALA A 176 55.68 17.77 -10.77
N GLN A 177 54.87 18.82 -10.78
CA GLN A 177 55.36 20.21 -10.72
C GLN A 177 56.04 20.52 -9.38
N GLU A 178 55.47 20.10 -8.26
CA GLU A 178 56.07 20.26 -6.92
C GLU A 178 57.42 19.53 -6.81
N ASP A 179 57.52 18.30 -7.32
CA ASP A 179 58.76 17.54 -7.35
C ASP A 179 59.82 18.20 -8.26
N GLN A 180 59.40 18.80 -9.37
CA GLN A 180 60.27 19.56 -10.27
C GLN A 180 60.81 20.83 -9.59
N ILE A 181 59.96 21.59 -8.89
CA ILE A 181 60.38 22.78 -8.13
C ILE A 181 61.39 22.38 -7.05
N ARG A 182 61.12 21.30 -6.30
CA ARG A 182 62.04 20.82 -5.26
C ARG A 182 63.41 20.44 -5.82
N GLN A 183 63.45 19.77 -6.98
CA GLN A 183 64.71 19.44 -7.65
C GLN A 183 65.48 20.70 -8.08
N LEU A 184 64.78 21.71 -8.60
CA LEU A 184 65.40 22.99 -8.94
C LEU A 184 65.93 23.72 -7.70
N GLU A 185 65.20 23.70 -6.58
CA GLU A 185 65.64 24.27 -5.31
C GLU A 185 66.89 23.56 -4.75
N ASP A 186 66.97 22.24 -4.90
CA ASP A 186 68.10 21.41 -4.45
C ASP A 186 69.33 21.54 -5.37
N ASP A 187 69.14 21.65 -6.69
CA ASP A 187 70.21 21.77 -7.70
C ASP A 187 70.80 23.19 -7.77
N ASP A 188 69.99 24.23 -7.57
CA ASP A 188 70.40 25.63 -7.67
C ASP A 188 70.89 26.22 -6.32
N GLY A 189 70.97 25.38 -5.28
CA GLY A 189 71.58 25.73 -4.00
C GLY A 189 71.05 27.04 -3.41
N GLY A 190 69.74 27.28 -3.49
CA GLY A 190 69.11 28.51 -3.01
C GLY A 190 69.81 29.78 -3.51
N ILE A 191 69.63 30.14 -4.79
CA ILE A 191 69.98 31.48 -5.26
C ILE A 191 69.16 32.49 -4.46
N ASP A 192 69.84 33.17 -3.54
CA ASP A 192 69.32 34.32 -2.81
C ASP A 192 68.96 35.41 -3.82
N ILE A 193 67.67 35.59 -4.09
CA ILE A 193 67.17 36.72 -4.88
C ILE A 193 67.19 37.98 -4.00
N GLN A 194 68.37 38.34 -3.50
CA GLN A 194 68.67 39.68 -3.00
C GLN A 194 69.60 40.36 -3.99
N GLY A 195 68.97 41.05 -4.94
CA GLY A 195 69.55 42.20 -5.64
C GLY A 195 70.56 41.89 -6.74
N GLY A 196 70.13 42.04 -7.99
CA GLY A 196 71.02 42.17 -9.13
C GLY A 196 70.27 42.24 -10.44
N ASP A 197 70.10 43.46 -10.95
CA ASP A 197 69.63 43.89 -12.27
C ASP A 197 68.43 43.13 -12.91
N ALA A 198 67.31 43.86 -12.97
CA ALA A 198 66.11 43.51 -13.72
C ALA A 198 66.44 43.35 -15.22
N PHE A 199 66.55 42.11 -15.67
CA PHE A 199 66.45 41.76 -17.09
C PHE A 199 64.98 41.84 -17.50
N LEU A 200 64.58 42.98 -18.05
CA LEU A 200 63.37 43.13 -18.84
C LEU A 200 63.59 42.36 -20.16
N SER A 201 63.13 41.10 -20.23
CA SER A 201 63.00 40.39 -21.49
C SER A 201 61.66 40.74 -22.15
N ASP A 202 61.76 41.19 -23.40
CA ASP A 202 60.73 41.64 -24.33
C ASP A 202 59.41 40.81 -24.28
N ASP A 203 58.29 41.47 -23.94
CA ASP A 203 56.93 40.91 -23.83
C ASP A 203 56.25 40.68 -25.20
N ASN A 204 56.96 40.24 -26.25
CA ASN A 204 56.42 40.27 -27.63
C ASN A 204 56.21 38.92 -28.34
N ASP A 205 56.42 37.78 -27.69
CA ASP A 205 56.39 36.47 -28.39
C ASP A 205 55.28 35.52 -27.92
N PHE A 206 54.18 36.02 -27.32
CA PHE A 206 53.02 35.18 -27.01
C PHE A 206 52.07 35.10 -28.23
N GLU A 207 52.31 34.14 -29.12
CA GLU A 207 51.32 33.73 -30.11
C GLU A 207 50.27 32.84 -29.42
N GLU A 208 49.04 33.37 -29.25
CA GLU A 208 47.87 32.59 -28.85
C GLU A 208 47.50 31.64 -30.00
N ASP A 209 47.94 30.38 -29.91
CA ASP A 209 47.28 29.29 -30.62
C ASP A 209 45.89 29.10 -29.98
N GLU A 210 44.89 29.83 -30.50
CA GLU A 210 43.47 29.55 -30.32
C GLU A 210 43.14 28.18 -30.92
N ASN A 211 43.45 27.12 -30.18
CA ASN A 211 42.72 25.86 -30.34
C ASN A 211 41.62 25.82 -29.29
N THR A 212 40.65 26.73 -29.43
CA THR A 212 39.37 26.67 -28.73
C THR A 212 38.55 25.58 -29.41
N GLU A 213 38.83 24.32 -29.09
CA GLU A 213 37.78 23.31 -29.20
C GLU A 213 36.70 23.77 -28.21
N GLU A 214 35.65 24.40 -28.75
CA GLU A 214 34.41 24.72 -28.07
C GLU A 214 33.88 23.43 -27.43
N GLU A 215 34.30 23.16 -26.18
CA GLU A 215 33.60 22.23 -25.33
C GLU A 215 32.22 22.85 -25.09
N ASP A 216 31.20 22.35 -25.81
CA ASP A 216 29.80 22.71 -25.65
C ASP A 216 29.41 22.83 -24.17
N TYR A 217 29.46 24.06 -23.64
CA TYR A 217 28.99 24.41 -22.29
C TYR A 217 27.46 24.61 -22.28
N GLU A 218 26.70 23.89 -23.11
CA GLU A 218 25.25 23.75 -22.96
C GLU A 218 24.93 22.73 -21.84
N PHE A 219 25.31 23.04 -20.61
CA PHE A 219 24.83 22.28 -19.45
C PHE A 219 24.61 23.12 -18.19
N LEU A 220 24.45 24.44 -18.35
CA LEU A 220 24.13 25.33 -17.24
C LEU A 220 22.99 26.27 -17.59
N GLU A 221 21.84 25.73 -17.97
CA GLU A 221 20.56 26.41 -17.71
C GLU A 221 19.41 25.38 -17.70
N ALA A 222 19.35 24.59 -16.64
CA ALA A 222 18.07 24.10 -16.15
C ALA A 222 17.74 24.97 -14.94
N GLY A 223 17.09 26.10 -15.20
CA GLY A 223 16.51 26.93 -14.16
C GLY A 223 15.50 26.13 -13.33
N PRO A 224 15.14 26.61 -12.13
CA PRO A 224 14.22 25.92 -11.22
C PRO A 224 12.76 25.79 -11.72
N ASP A 225 12.50 25.96 -13.02
CA ASP A 225 11.15 26.11 -13.59
C ASP A 225 10.81 25.13 -14.74
N ASP A 226 11.68 24.16 -15.09
CA ASP A 226 11.35 23.13 -16.10
C ASP A 226 10.46 21.99 -15.56
N TYR A 227 9.68 22.27 -14.53
CA TYR A 227 8.54 21.45 -14.16
C TYR A 227 7.34 21.92 -14.98
N VAL A 228 7.17 21.41 -16.19
CA VAL A 228 5.91 21.57 -16.91
C VAL A 228 4.88 20.68 -16.22
N PRO A 229 3.84 21.22 -15.56
CA PRO A 229 2.70 20.41 -15.16
C PRO A 229 2.06 19.94 -16.46
N ILE A 230 1.96 18.63 -16.66
CA ILE A 230 1.10 18.10 -17.71
C ILE A 230 -0.32 18.34 -17.18
N ASP A 231 -0.96 19.41 -17.66
CA ASP A 231 -2.41 19.52 -17.62
C ASP A 231 -2.95 18.31 -18.40
N VAL A 232 -3.63 17.46 -17.67
CA VAL A 232 -4.36 16.33 -18.20
C VAL A 232 -5.60 16.91 -18.86
N ASP A 233 -5.56 17.11 -20.18
CA ASP A 233 -6.80 17.31 -20.95
C ASP A 233 -7.54 15.97 -20.95
N ASP A 234 -8.54 15.89 -20.09
CA ASP A 234 -9.70 15.03 -20.24
C ASP A 234 -10.42 15.41 -21.55
N GLU A 235 -10.25 14.66 -22.65
CA GLU A 235 -11.29 14.59 -23.70
C GLU A 235 -11.39 13.19 -24.34
N GLU A 236 -12.58 12.60 -24.10
CA GLU A 236 -13.30 11.45 -24.71
C GLU A 236 -12.79 9.99 -24.60
#